data_AF-A0A971GEI5-F1
#
_entry.id   AF-A0A971GEI5-F1
#
_cell.length_a   1.000
_cell.length_b   1.000
_cell.length_c   1.000
_cell.angle_alpha   90.00
_cell.angle_beta   90.00
_cell.angle_gamma   90.00
#
_symmetry.space_group_name_H-M   'P 1'
#
loop_
_entity.id
_entity.type
_entity.pdbx_description
1 polymer ?
#
loop_
_entity_poly.entity_id
_entity_poly.type
_entity_poly.pdbx_seq_one_letter_code
_entity_poly.pdbx_strand_id
1 'polypeptide(L)'
;MTFSVSVIKEKSADPNFKVKVSIFSNSVSVRNAEVDVLRVPPKVSIRYPQEIESNLTEIDRKKLDLEILNKVVEYIMQTAEKSELNVTAFLGRKK
;
A
#
# COMPACT_ATOMS: atom_id res chain seq x y z
N MET A 1 -13.58 -3.78 21.68
CA MET A 1 -13.90 -2.77 20.64
C MET A 1 -13.66 -3.42 19.31
N THR A 2 -14.65 -3.39 18.43
CA THR A 2 -14.69 -4.11 17.16
C THR A 2 -14.85 -3.10 16.04
N PHE A 3 -14.11 -3.29 14.96
CA PHE A 3 -14.12 -2.40 13.81
C PHE A 3 -14.52 -3.16 12.56
N SER A 4 -15.25 -2.49 11.67
CA SER A 4 -15.50 -2.93 10.30
C SER A 4 -15.19 -1.77 9.37
N VAL A 5 -14.35 -2.02 8.36
CA VAL A 5 -13.89 -1.01 7.41
C VAL A 5 -14.09 -1.52 6.00
N SER A 6 -14.68 -0.69 5.13
CA SER A 6 -14.80 -0.99 3.70
C SER A 6 -14.60 0.26 2.85
N VAL A 7 -13.94 0.11 1.70
CA VAL A 7 -13.74 1.22 0.74
C VAL A 7 -15.00 1.40 -0.08
N ILE A 8 -15.46 2.65 -0.23
CA ILE A 8 -16.53 3.04 -1.15
C ILE A 8 -15.91 3.23 -2.53
N LYS A 9 -15.86 2.14 -3.32
CA LYS A 9 -15.12 2.07 -4.59
C LYS A 9 -15.57 3.15 -5.58
N GLU A 10 -16.87 3.38 -5.68
CA GLU A 10 -17.49 4.37 -6.58
C GLU A 10 -17.16 5.83 -6.23
N LYS A 11 -16.67 6.10 -5.02
CA LYS A 11 -16.25 7.43 -4.55
C LYS A 11 -14.73 7.52 -4.31
N SER A 12 -13.95 6.53 -4.76
CA SER A 12 -12.52 6.44 -4.45
C SER A 12 -11.68 6.32 -5.72
N ALA A 13 -10.64 7.15 -5.83
CA ALA A 13 -9.63 7.08 -6.87
C ALA A 13 -8.31 7.62 -6.30
N ASP A 14 -7.21 6.92 -6.52
CA ASP A 14 -5.89 7.33 -6.02
C ASP A 14 -5.59 8.79 -6.43
N PRO A 15 -5.22 9.69 -5.49
CA PRO A 15 -4.85 9.45 -4.09
C PRO A 15 -5.99 9.52 -3.05
N ASN A 16 -7.23 9.83 -3.44
CA ASN A 16 -8.34 10.07 -2.52
C ASN A 16 -9.26 8.85 -2.39
N PHE A 17 -9.45 8.39 -1.17
CA PHE A 17 -10.32 7.26 -0.85
C PHE A 17 -11.40 7.71 0.12
N LYS A 18 -12.59 7.14 -0.04
CA LYS A 18 -13.68 7.28 0.94
C LYS A 18 -13.98 5.92 1.53
N VAL A 19 -13.93 5.80 2.85
CA VAL A 19 -14.12 4.53 3.56
C VAL A 19 -15.31 4.60 4.50
N LYS A 20 -16.07 3.51 4.60
CA LYS A 20 -17.09 3.31 5.64
C LYS A 20 -16.43 2.66 6.84
N VAL A 21 -16.59 3.28 8.00
CA VAL A 21 -16.09 2.77 9.27
C VAL A 21 -17.27 2.51 10.19
N SER A 22 -17.33 1.30 10.75
CA SER A 22 -18.20 0.97 11.86
C SER A 22 -17.38 0.60 13.08
N ILE A 23 -17.76 1.12 14.24
CA ILE A 23 -17.10 0.95 15.53
C ILE A 23 -18.15 0.42 16.51
N PHE A 24 -17.87 -0.71 17.15
CA PHE A 24 -18.73 -1.28 18.17
C PHE A 24 -17.93 -1.56 19.45
N SER A 25 -18.36 -0.98 20.55
CA SER A 25 -17.79 -1.18 21.88
C SER A 25 -18.88 -1.04 22.93
N ASN A 26 -18.56 -1.27 24.21
CA ASN A 26 -19.52 -1.16 25.29
C ASN A 26 -20.06 0.28 25.49
N SER A 27 -19.35 1.30 24.99
CA SER A 27 -19.68 2.72 25.17
C SER A 27 -19.90 3.50 23.87
N VAL A 28 -19.45 2.98 22.72
CA VAL A 28 -19.52 3.65 21.41
C VAL A 28 -20.02 2.69 20.36
N SER A 29 -21.08 3.11 19.65
CA SER A 29 -21.64 2.43 18.48
C SER A 29 -21.76 3.42 17.34
N VAL A 30 -20.89 3.30 16.34
CA VAL A 30 -20.89 4.09 15.10
C VAL A 30 -21.03 3.12 13.94
N ARG A 31 -21.95 3.37 13.02
CA ARG A 31 -22.21 2.47 11.89
C ARG A 31 -22.07 3.21 10.57
N ASN A 32 -21.24 2.67 9.68
CA ASN A 32 -21.04 3.15 8.30
C ASN A 32 -20.68 4.65 8.19
N ALA A 33 -19.97 5.21 9.17
CA ALA A 33 -19.49 6.58 9.07
C ALA A 33 -18.52 6.71 7.89
N GLU A 34 -18.74 7.70 7.02
CA GLU A 34 -17.82 7.98 5.92
C GLU A 34 -16.61 8.74 6.44
N VAL A 35 -15.41 8.26 6.11
CA VAL A 35 -14.13 8.88 6.45
C VAL A 35 -13.37 9.12 5.15
N ASP A 36 -12.84 10.33 4.99
CA ASP A 36 -12.00 10.69 3.86
C ASP A 36 -10.54 10.34 4.18
N VAL A 37 -9.87 9.69 3.23
CA VAL A 37 -8.50 9.18 3.37
C VAL A 37 -7.68 9.64 2.17
N LEU A 38 -6.56 10.32 2.43
CA LEU A 38 -5.60 10.71 1.40
C LEU A 38 -4.38 9.78 1.44
N ARG A 39 -4.16 9.02 0.38
CA ARG A 39 -2.92 8.25 0.18
C ARG A 39 -1.85 9.17 -0.37
N VAL A 40 -0.90 9.56 0.47
CA VAL A 40 0.32 10.22 0.01
C VAL A 40 1.30 9.13 -0.39
N PRO A 41 1.78 9.08 -1.66
CA PRO A 41 2.75 8.09 -2.08
C PRO A 41 3.99 8.10 -1.16
N PRO A 42 4.61 6.95 -0.88
CA PRO A 42 5.86 6.94 -0.13
C PRO A 42 6.91 7.71 -0.93
N LYS A 43 7.51 8.74 -0.32
CA LYS A 43 8.69 9.40 -0.88
C LYS A 43 9.82 8.39 -0.88
N VAL A 44 10.23 7.92 -2.07
CA VAL A 44 11.38 7.02 -2.21
C VAL A 44 12.63 7.88 -2.31
N SER A 45 13.53 7.74 -1.35
CA SER A 45 14.87 8.34 -1.38
C SER A 45 15.87 7.24 -1.69
N ILE A 46 16.53 7.35 -2.85
CA ILE A 46 17.61 6.44 -3.23
C ILE A 46 18.92 7.05 -2.75
N ARG A 47 19.70 6.28 -1.99
CA ARG A 47 21.04 6.67 -1.53
C ARG A 47 22.04 5.71 -2.13
N TYR A 48 22.96 6.24 -2.91
CA TYR A 48 24.01 5.46 -3.53
C TYR A 48 25.26 5.46 -2.65
N PRO A 49 25.96 4.32 -2.51
CA PRO A 49 27.30 4.31 -1.95
C PRO A 49 28.26 5.11 -2.84
N GLN A 50 29.31 5.66 -2.24
CA GLN A 50 30.26 6.57 -2.90
C GLN A 50 30.90 5.95 -4.17
N GLU A 51 31.13 4.64 -4.16
CA GLU A 51 31.64 3.87 -5.30
C GLU A 51 30.74 3.97 -6.54
N ILE A 52 29.42 4.07 -6.34
CA ILE A 52 28.45 4.19 -7.43
C ILE A 52 28.28 5.66 -7.82
N GLU A 53 28.18 6.56 -6.84
CA GLU A 53 28.00 8.00 -7.11
C GLU A 53 29.13 8.59 -7.94
N SER A 54 30.37 8.15 -7.69
CA SER A 54 31.57 8.67 -8.34
C SER A 54 31.72 8.22 -9.79
N ASN A 55 30.94 7.22 -10.23
CA ASN A 55 31.09 6.57 -11.54
C ASN A 55 29.88 6.77 -12.48
N LEU A 56 28.80 7.44 -12.02
CA LEU A 56 27.59 7.62 -12.81
C LEU A 56 27.46 9.05 -13.32
N THR A 57 27.15 9.17 -14.62
CA THR A 57 26.64 10.42 -15.18
C THR A 57 25.23 10.71 -14.64
N GLU A 58 24.76 11.95 -14.75
CA GLU A 58 23.39 12.31 -14.33
C GLU A 58 22.32 11.49 -15.09
N ILE A 59 22.56 11.23 -16.38
CA ILE A 59 21.65 10.43 -17.21
C ILE A 59 21.62 8.98 -16.74
N ASP A 60 22.79 8.39 -16.48
CA ASP A 60 22.87 7.00 -16.02
C ASP A 60 22.29 6.84 -14.62
N ARG A 61 22.44 7.85 -13.75
CA ARG A 61 21.79 7.90 -12.44
C ARG A 61 20.26 7.85 -12.57
N LYS A 62 19.67 8.64 -13.48
CA LYS A 62 18.20 8.63 -13.70
C LYS A 62 17.71 7.29 -14.27
N LYS A 63 18.48 6.66 -15.16
CA LYS A 63 18.15 5.31 -15.67
C LYS A 63 18.19 4.28 -14.54
N LEU A 64 19.20 4.35 -13.68
CA LEU A 64 19.33 3.46 -12.53
C LEU A 64 18.20 3.68 -11.52
N ASP A 65 17.81 4.93 -11.25
CA ASP A 65 16.67 5.26 -10.39
C ASP A 65 15.38 4.59 -10.90
N LEU A 66 15.10 4.66 -12.22
CA LEU A 66 13.94 4.02 -12.83
C LEU A 66 13.97 2.50 -12.69
N GLU A 67 15.13 1.87 -12.92
CA GLU A 67 15.29 0.42 -12.79
C GLU A 67 15.09 -0.04 -11.33
N ILE A 68 15.65 0.71 -10.37
CA ILE A 68 15.44 0.46 -8.93
C ILE A 68 13.95 0.53 -8.59
N LEU A 69 13.26 1.58 -9.03
CA LEU A 69 11.83 1.75 -8.78
C LEU A 69 11.02 0.61 -9.41
N ASN A 70 11.35 0.21 -10.64
CA ASN A 70 10.69 -0.91 -11.31
C ASN A 70 10.86 -2.21 -10.52
N LYS A 71 12.08 -2.54 -10.08
CA LYS A 71 12.35 -3.74 -9.26
C LYS A 71 11.66 -3.71 -7.90
N VAL A 72 11.58 -2.54 -7.27
CA VAL A 72 10.82 -2.37 -6.02
C VAL A 72 9.34 -2.63 -6.25
N VAL A 73 8.75 -2.09 -7.32
CA VAL A 73 7.33 -2.33 -7.66
C VAL A 73 7.08 -3.80 -7.97
N GLU A 74 7.93 -4.45 -8.78
CA GLU A 74 7.84 -5.89 -9.08
C GLU A 74 7.81 -6.72 -7.79
N TYR A 75 8.69 -6.42 -6.83
CA TYR A 75 8.73 -7.11 -5.54
C TYR A 75 7.46 -6.87 -4.69
N ILE A 76 6.97 -5.62 -4.64
CA ILE A 76 5.72 -5.28 -3.93
C ILE A 76 4.53 -6.05 -4.54
N MET A 77 4.43 -6.13 -5.86
CA MET A 77 3.36 -6.86 -6.54
C MET A 77 3.43 -8.36 -6.24
N GLN A 78 4.61 -8.99 -6.36
CA GLN A 78 4.79 -10.41 -6.05
C GLN A 78 4.47 -10.75 -4.59
N THR A 79 4.77 -9.85 -3.66
CA THR A 79 4.47 -10.06 -2.24
C THR A 79 3.00 -9.85 -1.92
N ALA A 80 2.33 -8.89 -2.58
CA ALA A 80 0.89 -8.69 -2.47
C ALA A 80 0.11 -9.93 -2.93
N GLU A 81 0.46 -10.52 -4.07
CA GLU A 81 -0.16 -11.74 -4.59
C GLU A 81 0.03 -12.95 -3.64
N LYS A 82 1.23 -13.09 -3.04
CA LYS A 82 1.50 -14.15 -2.04
C LYS A 82 0.70 -13.95 -0.74
N SER A 83 0.46 -12.71 -0.32
CA SER A 83 -0.41 -12.46 0.85
C SER A 83 -1.87 -12.83 0.58
N GLU A 84 -2.38 -12.66 -0.64
CA GLU A 84 -3.75 -13.09 -1.01
C GLU A 84 -3.90 -14.62 -1.05
N LEU A 85 -2.85 -15.34 -1.48
CA LEU A 85 -2.78 -16.81 -1.43
C LEU A 85 -2.72 -17.35 0.01
N ASN A 86 -2.02 -16.67 0.92
CA ASN A 86 -1.99 -17.07 2.32
C ASN A 86 -3.32 -16.80 3.02
N VAL A 87 -4.00 -15.69 2.74
CA VAL A 87 -5.34 -15.42 3.31
C VAL A 87 -6.37 -16.47 2.88
N THR A 88 -6.35 -16.88 1.61
CA THR A 88 -7.25 -17.92 1.09
C THR A 88 -6.92 -19.32 1.64
N ALA A 89 -5.63 -19.68 1.81
CA ALA A 89 -5.22 -20.94 2.43
C ALA A 89 -5.64 -21.06 3.90
N PHE A 90 -5.67 -19.95 4.65
CA PHE A 90 -6.16 -19.92 6.04
C PHE A 90 -7.69 -20.02 6.14
N LEU A 91 -8.44 -19.54 5.14
CA LEU A 91 -9.91 -19.62 5.09
C LEU A 91 -10.43 -20.99 4.58
N GLY A 92 -9.58 -21.80 3.95
CA GLY A 92 -9.91 -23.14 3.45
C GLY A 92 -9.93 -24.26 4.50
N ARG A 93 -9.58 -23.99 5.77
CA ARG A 93 -9.72 -24.96 6.88
C ARG A 93 -10.90 -24.58 7.79
N LYS A 94 -12.11 -24.67 7.27
CA LYS A 94 -13.29 -24.96 8.10
C LYS A 94 -14.14 -26.04 7.42
N LYS A 95 -14.15 -27.18 8.12
CA LYS A 95 -14.86 -28.45 7.90
C LYS A 95 -14.22 -29.41 6.89
#